data_AF-A0AA48M402-F1
#
_entry.id   AF-A0AA48M402-F1
#
_cell.length_a   1.000
_cell.length_b   1.000
_cell.length_c   1.000
_cell.angle_alpha   90.00
_cell.angle_beta   90.00
_cell.angle_gamma   90.00
#
_symmetry.space_group_name_H-M   'P 1'
#
loop_
_entity.id
_entity.type
_entity.pdbx_description
1 polymer ?
#
loop_
_entity_poly.entity_id
_entity_poly.type
_entity_poly.pdbx_seq_one_letter_code
_entity_poly.pdbx_strand_id
1 'polypeptide(L)'
;MKKCILFLILLGIASGCSAVSSQGEHNHEQVSAPHSVDSQAEEVEKLVVQRGHDRFVFENPSRCMGILVNAKDLYRFAYRRDGEELGDEQKLPFLQEKLEEGTSQYDKVYIRIVQKPFIPESGVNEFPRKDIVIYLDPQNPNDAFVGVQNPHNLDEWKIYQVKDYGGWVKKEIDLHLALHTGL
;
A
#
# COMPACT_ATOMS: atom_id res chain seq x y z
N MET A 1 -56.12 -18.23 4.69
CA MET A 1 -56.56 -17.66 5.98
C MET A 1 -55.28 -17.40 6.77
N LYS A 2 -54.87 -16.23 7.27
CA LYS A 2 -55.45 -14.91 7.51
C LYS A 2 -54.46 -13.84 7.01
N LYS A 3 -55.01 -12.71 6.57
CA LYS A 3 -54.34 -11.46 6.18
C LYS A 3 -54.10 -10.62 7.44
N CYS A 4 -53.00 -9.87 7.50
CA CYS A 4 -52.96 -8.60 8.24
C CYS A 4 -52.30 -7.55 7.35
N ILE A 5 -53.05 -6.49 7.10
CA ILE A 5 -52.88 -5.42 6.12
C ILE A 5 -52.91 -4.10 6.92
N LEU A 6 -51.99 -3.19 6.57
CA LEU A 6 -52.00 -1.72 6.77
C LEU A 6 -52.06 -1.17 8.22
N PHE A 7 -51.54 0.01 8.56
CA PHE A 7 -51.67 1.31 7.90
C PHE A 7 -50.49 2.25 8.17
N LEU A 8 -50.06 2.96 7.13
CA LEU A 8 -49.34 4.24 7.16
C LEU A 8 -50.31 5.36 7.57
N ILE A 9 -49.88 6.29 8.44
CA ILE A 9 -50.53 7.59 8.62
C ILE A 9 -49.48 8.68 8.36
N LEU A 10 -49.67 9.37 7.23
CA LEU A 10 -49.12 10.67 6.88
C LEU A 10 -50.17 11.71 7.25
N LEU A 11 -49.78 12.77 7.97
CA LEU A 11 -50.51 14.04 7.99
C LEU A 11 -49.55 15.20 8.28
N GLY A 12 -49.53 16.16 7.34
CA GLY A 12 -48.97 17.51 7.51
C GLY A 12 -49.75 18.30 8.57
N ILE A 13 -49.46 19.58 8.84
CA ILE A 13 -49.58 20.71 7.90
C ILE A 13 -48.61 21.84 8.30
N ALA A 14 -48.20 22.60 7.29
CA ALA A 14 -47.40 23.82 7.31
C ALA A 14 -47.96 24.97 8.17
N SER A 15 -47.06 25.85 8.64
CA SER A 15 -47.04 27.31 8.41
C SER A 15 -46.39 28.05 9.57
N GLY A 16 -45.42 28.90 9.26
CA GLY A 16 -44.81 29.79 10.25
C GLY A 16 -43.59 30.52 9.71
N CYS A 17 -43.76 31.38 8.71
CA CYS A 17 -42.79 32.42 8.42
C CYS A 17 -42.67 33.33 9.65
N SER A 18 -41.47 33.45 10.19
CA SER A 18 -41.08 34.59 11.01
C SER A 18 -39.63 34.90 10.64
N ALA A 19 -39.49 35.94 9.84
CA ALA A 19 -38.23 36.60 9.62
C ALA A 19 -37.76 37.21 10.95
N VAL A 20 -36.59 36.79 11.40
CA VAL A 20 -35.74 37.62 12.26
C VAL A 20 -34.41 37.73 11.54
N SER A 21 -34.23 38.87 10.91
CA SER A 21 -32.92 39.37 10.50
C SER A 21 -32.18 39.77 11.78
N SER A 22 -31.07 39.09 12.06
CA SER A 22 -30.01 39.61 12.90
C SER A 22 -28.71 39.27 12.20
N GLN A 23 -28.09 40.31 11.64
CA GLN A 23 -26.74 40.28 11.09
C GLN A 23 -25.78 39.60 12.08
N GLY A 24 -25.18 38.52 11.60
CA GLY A 24 -23.91 38.01 12.07
C GLY A 24 -23.11 37.69 10.82
N GLU A 25 -22.42 38.70 10.27
CA GLU A 25 -21.41 38.50 9.23
C GLU A 25 -20.25 37.68 9.82
N HIS A 26 -20.40 36.37 9.83
CA HIS A 26 -19.25 35.48 9.81
C HIS A 26 -18.91 35.26 8.35
N ASN A 27 -17.82 35.89 7.92
CA ASN A 27 -17.15 35.61 6.66
C ASN A 27 -16.90 34.10 6.58
N HIS A 28 -17.77 33.39 5.86
CA HIS A 28 -17.40 32.13 5.25
C HIS A 28 -16.43 32.49 4.13
N GLU A 29 -15.15 32.63 4.47
CA GLU A 29 -14.11 32.26 3.53
C GLU A 29 -14.40 30.82 3.16
N GLN A 30 -14.97 30.66 1.97
CA GLN A 30 -14.99 29.41 1.25
C GLN A 30 -13.52 29.06 1.03
N VAL A 31 -12.93 28.39 2.03
CA VAL A 31 -11.64 27.71 1.88
C VAL A 31 -11.89 26.73 0.77
N SER A 32 -11.46 27.10 -0.43
CA SER A 32 -11.32 26.20 -1.55
C SER A 32 -10.70 24.93 -0.98
N ALA A 33 -11.42 23.81 -1.12
CA ALA A 33 -10.84 22.51 -0.81
C ALA A 33 -9.43 22.52 -1.40
N PRO A 34 -8.37 22.18 -0.63
CA PRO A 34 -7.06 22.09 -1.23
C PRO A 34 -7.24 21.19 -2.45
N HIS A 35 -6.92 21.74 -3.62
CA HIS A 35 -6.71 20.92 -4.80
C HIS A 35 -5.91 19.74 -4.28
N SER A 36 -6.47 18.54 -4.38
CA SER A 36 -5.70 17.33 -4.20
C SER A 36 -4.56 17.49 -5.18
N VAL A 37 -3.41 17.94 -4.67
CA VAL A 37 -2.15 17.89 -5.38
C VAL A 37 -2.10 16.42 -5.72
N ASP A 38 -2.28 16.13 -7.01
CA ASP A 38 -2.07 14.82 -7.57
C ASP A 38 -0.58 14.59 -7.34
N SER A 39 -0.28 14.14 -6.13
CA SER A 39 1.04 14.03 -5.53
C SER A 39 1.77 13.09 -6.44
N GLN A 40 2.69 13.64 -7.26
CA GLN A 40 3.52 12.97 -8.26
C GLN A 40 3.36 11.46 -8.18
N ALA A 41 2.33 10.95 -8.85
CA ALA A 41 1.83 9.63 -8.51
C ALA A 41 2.94 8.61 -8.77
N GLU A 42 3.41 7.95 -7.71
CA GLU A 42 4.57 7.07 -7.76
C GLU A 42 4.43 6.07 -8.91
N GLU A 43 5.28 6.25 -9.91
CA GLU A 43 5.30 5.40 -11.08
C GLU A 43 6.10 4.15 -10.73
N VAL A 44 5.39 3.04 -10.58
CA VAL A 44 5.98 1.72 -10.40
C VAL A 44 6.40 1.23 -11.77
N GLU A 45 7.70 1.04 -11.93
CA GLU A 45 8.33 0.61 -13.18
C GLU A 45 8.19 -0.92 -13.33
N LYS A 46 8.42 -1.67 -12.24
CA LYS A 46 8.26 -3.13 -12.22
C LYS A 46 7.68 -3.62 -10.91
N LEU A 47 6.90 -4.69 -11.01
CA LEU A 47 6.60 -5.57 -9.90
C LEU A 47 7.33 -6.89 -10.12
N VAL A 48 8.13 -7.30 -9.15
CA VAL A 48 8.86 -8.57 -9.19
C VAL A 48 8.33 -9.45 -8.07
N VAL A 49 7.84 -10.62 -8.43
CA VAL A 49 7.34 -11.60 -7.48
C VAL A 49 8.22 -12.84 -7.56
N GLN A 50 8.75 -13.29 -6.43
CA GLN A 50 9.47 -14.55 -6.37
C GLN A 50 8.76 -15.52 -5.45
N ARG A 51 8.55 -16.75 -5.93
CA ARG A 51 8.03 -17.87 -5.16
C ARG A 51 9.01 -19.03 -5.26
N GLY A 52 9.79 -19.23 -4.20
CA GLY A 52 10.85 -20.22 -4.19
C GLY A 52 11.97 -19.80 -5.14
N HIS A 53 12.23 -20.62 -6.16
CA HIS A 53 13.19 -20.28 -7.22
C HIS A 53 12.54 -19.54 -8.40
N ASP A 54 11.23 -19.58 -8.55
CA ASP A 54 10.55 -18.99 -9.70
C ASP A 54 10.37 -17.48 -9.48
N ARG A 55 10.81 -16.69 -10.47
CA ARG A 55 10.70 -15.24 -10.49
C ARG A 55 9.85 -14.79 -11.65
N PHE A 56 8.86 -13.96 -11.36
CA PHE A 56 7.92 -13.37 -12.29
C PHE A 56 8.12 -11.86 -12.29
N VAL A 57 8.09 -11.25 -13.47
CA VAL A 57 8.31 -9.81 -13.65
C VAL A 57 7.15 -9.21 -14.43
N PHE A 58 6.53 -8.19 -13.84
CA PHE A 58 5.43 -7.45 -14.45
C PHE A 58 5.91 -6.03 -14.71
N GLU A 59 6.13 -5.70 -15.98
CA GLU A 59 6.55 -4.37 -16.43
C GLU A 59 5.37 -3.40 -16.41
N ASN A 60 5.58 -2.19 -15.91
CA ASN A 60 4.59 -1.10 -15.82
C ASN A 60 3.23 -1.57 -15.28
N PRO A 61 3.18 -2.23 -14.10
CA PRO A 61 1.95 -2.79 -13.56
C PRO A 61 0.91 -1.68 -13.31
N SER A 62 -0.36 -2.02 -13.51
CA SER A 62 -1.46 -1.11 -13.16
C SER A 62 -1.36 -0.69 -11.69
N ARG A 63 -1.54 0.60 -11.41
CA ARG A 63 -1.54 1.14 -10.04
C ARG A 63 -2.62 0.52 -9.15
N CYS A 64 -3.70 0.00 -9.77
CA CYS A 64 -4.80 -0.65 -9.07
C CYS A 64 -4.62 -2.19 -8.96
N MET A 65 -3.46 -2.72 -9.35
CA MET A 65 -3.17 -4.15 -9.21
C MET A 65 -3.17 -4.53 -7.72
N GLY A 66 -3.99 -5.52 -7.35
CA GLY A 66 -4.29 -5.84 -5.94
C GLY A 66 -3.03 -6.04 -5.08
N ILE A 67 -2.10 -6.88 -5.54
CA ILE A 67 -0.83 -7.13 -4.86
C ILE A 67 0.00 -5.87 -4.64
N LEU A 68 -0.05 -4.90 -5.57
CA LEU A 68 0.70 -3.66 -5.45
C LEU A 68 0.08 -2.76 -4.38
N VAL A 69 -1.25 -2.60 -4.40
CA VAL A 69 -1.99 -1.83 -3.39
C VAL A 69 -1.76 -2.42 -2.00
N ASN A 70 -1.96 -3.72 -1.88
CA ASN A 70 -1.83 -4.48 -0.63
C ASN A 70 -0.39 -4.43 -0.08
N ALA A 71 0.63 -4.55 -0.94
CA ALA A 71 2.03 -4.41 -0.55
C ALA A 71 2.35 -2.99 -0.07
N LYS A 72 1.89 -1.95 -0.78
CA LYS A 72 2.09 -0.55 -0.34
C LYS A 72 1.40 -0.28 1.01
N ASP A 73 0.26 -0.89 1.26
CA ASP A 73 -0.43 -0.75 2.54
C ASP A 73 0.31 -1.45 3.69
N LEU A 74 0.84 -2.66 3.46
CA LEU A 74 1.69 -3.32 4.46
C LEU A 74 2.97 -2.52 4.74
N TYR A 75 3.58 -1.93 3.71
CA TYR A 75 4.72 -1.01 3.89
C TYR A 75 4.35 0.18 4.78
N ARG A 76 3.24 0.87 4.49
CA ARG A 76 2.78 2.01 5.30
C ARG A 76 2.48 1.60 6.73
N PHE A 77 1.89 0.42 6.91
CA PHE A 77 1.59 -0.15 8.22
C PHE A 77 2.86 -0.44 9.02
N ALA A 78 3.82 -1.15 8.43
CA ALA A 78 5.10 -1.47 9.04
C ALA A 78 5.84 -0.19 9.46
N TYR A 79 5.90 0.79 8.56
CA TYR A 79 6.59 2.04 8.84
C TYR A 79 5.91 2.86 9.95
N ARG A 80 4.57 3.00 9.92
CA ARG A 80 3.87 3.98 10.75
C ARG A 80 3.39 3.46 12.11
N ARG A 81 3.23 2.15 12.30
CA ARG A 81 2.46 1.63 13.44
C ARG A 81 3.04 0.42 14.15
N ASP A 82 3.46 -0.61 13.42
CA ASP A 82 3.65 -1.95 14.03
C ASP A 82 4.93 -2.68 13.60
N GLY A 83 5.74 -2.07 12.74
CA GLY A 83 7.03 -2.64 12.36
C GLY A 83 8.06 -2.50 13.47
N GLU A 84 8.58 -3.62 13.96
CA GLU A 84 9.79 -3.59 14.78
C GLU A 84 10.97 -3.30 13.84
N GLU A 85 11.61 -2.14 14.02
CA GLU A 85 12.79 -1.78 13.25
C GLU A 85 13.96 -2.68 13.67
N LEU A 86 14.43 -3.52 12.74
CA LEU A 86 15.50 -4.48 13.01
C LEU A 86 16.90 -3.93 12.72
N GLY A 87 16.97 -2.73 12.15
CA GLY A 87 18.21 -2.02 11.90
C GLY A 87 18.22 -1.30 10.56
N ASP A 88 19.05 -0.26 10.51
CA ASP A 88 19.38 0.50 9.32
C ASP A 88 20.55 -0.14 8.55
N GLU A 89 20.69 0.21 7.28
CA GLU A 89 21.87 -0.09 6.45
C GLU A 89 22.15 -1.59 6.21
N GLN A 90 21.11 -2.42 6.19
CA GLN A 90 21.25 -3.85 5.90
C GLN A 90 21.43 -4.08 4.39
N LYS A 91 22.19 -5.10 4.04
CA LYS A 91 22.26 -5.62 2.66
C LYS A 91 21.29 -6.78 2.49
N LEU A 92 20.59 -6.79 1.35
CA LEU A 92 19.71 -7.90 0.96
C LEU A 92 20.33 -8.65 -0.24
N PRO A 93 21.36 -9.49 -0.03
CA PRO A 93 22.15 -10.08 -1.12
C PRO A 93 21.37 -11.02 -2.04
N PHE A 94 20.18 -11.47 -1.61
CA PHE A 94 19.31 -12.30 -2.45
C PHE A 94 18.59 -11.49 -3.54
N LEU A 95 18.54 -10.16 -3.41
CA LEU A 95 17.99 -9.29 -4.43
C LEU A 95 19.02 -9.11 -5.54
N GLN A 96 18.76 -9.73 -6.68
CA GLN A 96 19.61 -9.59 -7.86
C GLN A 96 19.39 -8.21 -8.51
N GLU A 97 20.45 -7.64 -9.07
CA GLU A 97 20.37 -6.40 -9.86
C GLU A 97 19.64 -6.62 -11.19
N LYS A 98 19.82 -7.80 -11.81
CA LYS A 98 19.10 -8.19 -13.03
C LYS A 98 17.68 -8.66 -12.66
N LEU A 99 16.72 -7.79 -12.95
CA LEU A 99 15.30 -7.99 -12.73
C LEU A 99 14.63 -8.64 -13.96
N GLU A 100 15.06 -9.85 -14.29
CA GLU A 100 14.53 -10.64 -15.41
C GLU A 100 13.67 -11.80 -14.88
N GLU A 101 12.65 -12.17 -15.64
CA GLU A 101 11.82 -13.34 -15.38
C GLU A 101 12.64 -14.63 -15.53
N GLY A 102 12.35 -15.65 -14.71
CA GLY A 102 13.01 -16.95 -14.79
C GLY A 102 13.38 -17.52 -13.43
N THR A 103 14.50 -18.25 -13.38
CA THR A 103 14.89 -19.01 -12.19
C THR A 103 15.98 -18.30 -11.39
N SER A 104 15.70 -18.04 -10.12
CA SER A 104 16.62 -17.48 -9.14
C SER A 104 17.52 -18.55 -8.54
N GLN A 105 18.79 -18.22 -8.28
CA GLN A 105 19.68 -19.08 -7.49
C GLN A 105 19.30 -19.14 -6.00
N TYR A 106 18.52 -18.16 -5.53
CA TYR A 106 18.08 -18.07 -4.15
C TYR A 106 16.66 -18.60 -4.02
N ASP A 107 16.45 -19.54 -3.10
CA ASP A 107 15.13 -19.98 -2.66
C ASP A 107 14.55 -18.90 -1.72
N LYS A 108 13.68 -18.04 -2.26
CA LYS A 108 13.07 -16.92 -1.52
C LYS A 108 11.62 -16.70 -1.93
N VAL A 109 10.87 -16.12 -1.01
CA VAL A 109 9.49 -15.68 -1.23
C VAL A 109 9.43 -14.19 -0.99
N TYR A 110 9.18 -13.40 -2.03
CA TYR A 110 9.08 -11.95 -1.91
C TYR A 110 8.23 -11.27 -2.99
N ILE A 111 7.83 -10.05 -2.67
CA ILE A 111 7.23 -9.05 -3.55
C ILE A 111 8.20 -7.85 -3.55
N ARG A 112 8.70 -7.43 -4.71
CA ARG A 112 9.54 -6.22 -4.84
C ARG A 112 8.86 -5.23 -5.78
N ILE A 113 8.66 -4.03 -5.27
CA ILE A 113 8.15 -2.88 -6.00
C ILE A 113 9.35 -2.05 -6.44
N VAL A 114 9.57 -1.98 -7.74
CA VAL A 114 10.66 -1.23 -8.36
C VAL A 114 10.07 0.04 -8.94
N GLN A 115 10.58 1.18 -8.50
CA GLN A 115 10.01 2.50 -8.79
C GLN A 115 11.09 3.57 -8.75
N LYS A 116 10.83 4.77 -9.26
CA LYS A 116 11.82 5.87 -9.20
C LYS A 116 12.13 6.25 -7.74
N PRO A 117 13.37 6.69 -7.44
CA PRO A 117 13.68 7.20 -6.11
C PRO A 117 12.76 8.39 -5.78
N PHE A 118 12.20 8.35 -4.58
CA PHE A 118 11.35 9.39 -4.04
C PHE A 118 12.05 10.03 -2.84
N ILE A 119 12.25 11.34 -2.91
CA ILE A 119 12.76 12.18 -1.83
C ILE A 119 11.66 13.22 -1.55
N PRO A 120 11.00 13.15 -0.38
CA PRO A 120 9.90 14.06 -0.05
C PRO A 120 10.42 15.50 0.05
N GLU A 121 9.66 16.44 -0.52
CA GLU A 121 9.87 17.87 -0.26
C GLU A 121 9.52 18.21 1.21
N SER A 122 10.06 19.32 1.70
CA SER A 122 9.76 19.80 3.05
C SER A 122 8.25 19.97 3.26
N GLY A 123 7.71 19.38 4.34
CA GLY A 123 6.28 19.42 4.66
C GLY A 123 5.45 18.28 4.05
N VAL A 124 6.03 17.43 3.18
CA VAL A 124 5.36 16.21 2.70
C VAL A 124 5.49 15.11 3.75
N ASN A 125 4.35 14.59 4.23
CA ASN A 125 4.30 13.51 5.23
C ASN A 125 4.45 12.11 4.60
N GLU A 126 5.57 11.91 3.93
CA GLU A 126 5.93 10.69 3.23
C GLU A 126 7.43 10.43 3.41
N PHE A 127 7.87 9.17 3.30
CA PHE A 127 9.24 8.78 3.63
C PHE A 127 10.12 8.62 2.38
N PRO A 128 11.40 9.00 2.46
CA PRO A 128 12.35 8.78 1.38
C PRO A 128 12.50 7.29 1.11
N ARG A 129 12.45 6.89 -0.17
CA ARG A 129 12.55 5.48 -0.59
C ARG A 129 12.95 5.35 -2.05
N LYS A 130 13.62 4.26 -2.41
CA LYS A 130 13.74 3.77 -3.80
C LYS A 130 12.80 2.59 -4.00
N ASP A 131 13.30 1.37 -3.82
CA ASP A 131 12.51 0.16 -3.92
C ASP A 131 11.91 -0.24 -2.56
N ILE A 132 10.81 -0.98 -2.62
CA ILE A 132 10.21 -1.63 -1.47
C ILE A 132 10.23 -3.14 -1.72
N VAL A 133 10.63 -3.92 -0.72
CA VAL A 133 10.54 -5.38 -0.76
C VAL A 133 9.76 -5.87 0.45
N ILE A 134 8.88 -6.84 0.24
CA ILE A 134 8.20 -7.58 1.29
C ILE A 134 8.60 -9.03 1.12
N TYR A 135 9.23 -9.63 2.12
CA TYR A 135 9.80 -10.97 2.01
C TYR A 135 9.57 -11.80 3.27
N LEU A 136 9.76 -13.10 3.11
CA LEU A 136 9.80 -14.05 4.22
C LEU A 136 11.23 -14.43 4.55
N ASP A 137 11.57 -14.37 5.83
CA ASP A 137 12.80 -14.99 6.34
C ASP A 137 12.51 -16.46 6.67
N PRO A 138 13.26 -17.44 6.10
CA PRO A 138 13.13 -18.84 6.46
C PRO A 138 13.30 -19.13 7.96
N GLN A 139 14.03 -18.29 8.70
CA GLN A 139 14.22 -18.44 10.14
C GLN A 139 12.98 -18.02 10.95
N ASN A 140 12.18 -17.09 10.42
CA ASN A 140 10.96 -16.57 11.03
C ASN A 140 9.81 -16.55 10.01
N PRO A 141 9.35 -17.72 9.53
CA PRO A 141 8.45 -17.81 8.38
C PRO A 141 7.01 -17.35 8.67
N ASN A 142 6.68 -17.14 9.95
CA ASN A 142 5.37 -16.64 10.37
C ASN A 142 5.26 -15.11 10.24
N ASP A 143 6.40 -14.42 10.15
CA ASP A 143 6.45 -12.96 10.07
C ASP A 143 6.74 -12.50 8.64
N ALA A 144 6.36 -11.27 8.35
CA ALA A 144 6.75 -10.59 7.12
C ALA A 144 7.84 -9.56 7.42
N PHE A 145 8.77 -9.40 6.49
CA PHE A 145 9.83 -8.41 6.57
C PHE A 145 9.65 -7.41 5.45
N VAL A 146 9.64 -6.12 5.79
CA VAL A 146 9.52 -5.01 4.86
C VAL A 146 10.87 -4.31 4.77
N GLY A 147 11.54 -4.45 3.64
CA GLY A 147 12.74 -3.70 3.31
C GLY A 147 12.40 -2.44 2.51
N VAL A 148 13.00 -1.32 2.90
CA VAL A 148 12.89 -0.04 2.19
C VAL A 148 14.29 0.39 1.79
N GLN A 149 14.52 0.52 0.50
CA GLN A 149 15.84 0.90 -0.02
C GLN A 149 16.06 2.40 0.14
N ASN A 150 17.25 2.78 0.61
CA ASN A 150 17.65 4.17 0.75
C ASN A 150 17.80 4.82 -0.65
N PRO A 151 17.10 5.92 -0.96
CA PRO A 151 17.20 6.57 -2.27
C PRO A 151 18.53 7.30 -2.50
N HIS A 152 19.31 7.55 -1.45
CA HIS A 152 20.64 8.17 -1.52
C HIS A 152 21.78 7.16 -1.58
N ASN A 153 21.56 5.94 -1.06
CA ASN A 153 22.52 4.85 -1.11
C ASN A 153 21.80 3.53 -1.45
N LEU A 154 21.93 3.08 -2.70
CA LEU A 154 21.18 1.92 -3.20
C LEU A 154 21.63 0.58 -2.60
N ASP A 155 22.77 0.54 -1.91
CA ASP A 155 23.24 -0.67 -1.23
C ASP A 155 22.59 -0.88 0.15
N GLU A 156 21.90 0.13 0.67
CA GLU A 156 21.37 0.15 2.03
C GLU A 156 19.85 -0.06 2.06
N TRP A 157 19.43 -0.94 2.96
CA TRP A 157 18.03 -1.22 3.24
C TRP A 157 17.73 -1.03 4.72
N LYS A 158 16.62 -0.34 4.99
CA LYS A 158 16.00 -0.32 6.32
C LYS A 158 14.97 -1.44 6.40
N ILE A 159 15.04 -2.27 7.44
CA ILE A 159 14.20 -3.48 7.57
C ILE A 159 13.25 -3.35 8.76
N TYR A 160 11.97 -3.60 8.50
CA TYR A 160 10.92 -3.70 9.52
C TYR A 160 10.37 -5.12 9.57
N GLN A 161 10.16 -5.66 10.77
CA GLN A 161 9.47 -6.92 10.98
C GLN A 161 8.01 -6.67 11.35
N VAL A 162 7.10 -7.36 10.66
CA VAL A 162 5.66 -7.35 10.95
C VAL A 162 5.24 -8.75 11.38
N LYS A 163 4.93 -8.88 12.68
CA LYS A 163 4.64 -10.16 13.33
C LYS A 163 3.35 -10.80 12.78
N ASP A 164 3.37 -12.10 12.55
CA ASP A 164 2.23 -12.92 12.09
C ASP A 164 1.71 -12.61 10.66
N TYR A 165 2.41 -11.78 9.88
CA TYR A 165 2.02 -11.43 8.49
C TYR A 165 2.61 -12.37 7.43
N GLY A 166 3.42 -13.36 7.80
CA GLY A 166 4.06 -14.25 6.83
C GLY A 166 3.06 -15.08 6.01
N GLY A 167 1.97 -15.53 6.63
CA GLY A 167 0.87 -16.22 5.94
C GLY A 167 0.14 -15.32 4.93
N TRP A 168 0.01 -14.04 5.24
CA TRP A 168 -0.58 -13.05 4.33
C TRP A 168 0.29 -12.89 3.07
N VAL A 169 1.61 -12.78 3.21
CA VAL A 169 2.53 -12.62 2.06
C VAL A 169 2.41 -13.81 1.10
N LYS A 170 2.41 -15.04 1.63
CA LYS A 170 2.26 -16.25 0.81
C LYS A 170 0.96 -16.23 0.02
N LYS A 171 -0.15 -15.95 0.71
CA LYS A 171 -1.48 -15.90 0.09
C LYS A 171 -1.57 -14.84 -1.00
N GLU A 172 -1.00 -13.66 -0.77
CA GLU A 172 -1.02 -12.56 -1.73
C GLU A 172 -0.24 -12.92 -3.01
N ILE A 173 0.95 -13.52 -2.85
CA ILE A 173 1.76 -14.03 -3.96
C ILE A 173 1.01 -15.12 -4.73
N ASP A 174 0.52 -16.15 -4.04
CA ASP A 174 -0.14 -17.28 -4.68
C ASP A 174 -1.40 -16.84 -5.44
N LEU A 175 -2.21 -15.96 -4.85
CA LEU A 175 -3.39 -15.42 -5.52
C LEU A 175 -3.02 -14.60 -6.75
N HIS A 176 -1.99 -13.74 -6.64
CA HIS A 176 -1.56 -12.92 -7.76
C HIS A 176 -1.06 -13.77 -8.93
N LEU A 177 -0.19 -14.76 -8.65
CA LEU A 177 0.32 -15.68 -9.67
C LEU A 177 -0.81 -16.49 -10.30
N ALA A 178 -1.74 -17.04 -9.51
CA ALA A 178 -2.88 -17.78 -10.06
C ALA A 178 -3.70 -16.95 -11.06
N LEU A 179 -3.91 -15.67 -10.77
CA LEU A 179 -4.70 -14.77 -11.61
C LEU A 179 -3.97 -14.34 -12.90
N HIS A 180 -2.64 -14.30 -12.91
CA HIS A 180 -1.88 -13.70 -14.02
C HIS A 180 -1.04 -14.70 -14.80
N THR A 181 -0.66 -15.83 -14.20
CA THR A 181 0.18 -16.86 -14.82
C THR A 181 -0.55 -18.22 -14.92
N GLY A 182 -1.69 -18.39 -14.24
CA GLY A 182 -2.44 -19.64 -14.21
C GLY A 182 -1.80 -20.76 -13.39
N LEU A 183 -0.90 -20.40 -12.46
CA LEU A 183 -0.17 -21.31 -11.55
C LEU A 183 -0.83 -21.50 -10.18
#